data_AF-A0A943DHG6-F1
#
_entry.id   AF-A0A943DHG6-F1
#
_cell.length_a   1.000
_cell.length_b   1.000
_cell.length_c   1.000
_cell.angle_alpha   90.00
_cell.angle_beta   90.00
_cell.angle_gamma   90.00
#
_symmetry.space_group_name_H-M   'P 1'
#
loop_
_entity.id
_entity.type
_entity.pdbx_description
1 polymer ?
#
loop_
_entity_poly.entity_id
_entity_poly.type
_entity_poly.pdbx_seq_one_letter_code
_entity_poly.pdbx_strand_id
1 'polypeptide(L)'
;MEKKILTAVTIVFFIVMLAFTFISRKTAIELLPRVEAVYAEDGVTFPATAVYTDQWGNSCVYAIVEEKSILGTVEAAHKINVEILKEQGEEITCEGAESMSHLPYIKDASVGISDGDRVRRAD
;
A
#
# COMPACT_ATOMS: atom_id res chain seq x y z
N MET A 1 50.09 16.29 -3.67
CA MET A 1 49.66 14.88 -3.71
C MET A 1 48.37 14.68 -2.89
N GLU A 2 48.28 15.27 -1.69
CA GLU A 2 47.08 15.24 -0.82
C GLU A 2 45.76 15.66 -1.48
N LYS A 3 45.72 16.75 -2.25
CA LYS A 3 44.47 17.19 -2.93
C LYS A 3 43.92 16.14 -3.90
N LYS A 4 44.77 15.40 -4.61
CA LYS A 4 44.34 14.35 -5.55
C LYS A 4 43.77 13.14 -4.81
N ILE A 5 44.37 12.78 -3.68
CA ILE A 5 43.90 11.68 -2.82
C ILE A 5 42.56 12.06 -2.17
N LEU A 6 42.44 13.28 -1.65
CA LEU A 6 41.19 13.78 -1.07
C LEU A 6 40.06 13.80 -2.10
N THR A 7 40.31 14.30 -3.31
CA THR A 7 39.32 14.27 -4.40
C THR A 7 38.92 12.85 -4.78
N ALA A 8 39.87 11.91 -4.87
CA ALA A 8 39.57 10.51 -5.15
C ALA A 8 38.70 9.87 -4.05
N VAL A 9 39.02 10.12 -2.77
CA VAL A 9 38.24 9.65 -1.63
C VAL A 9 36.82 10.22 -1.65
N THR A 10 36.66 11.52 -1.93
CA THR A 10 35.34 12.15 -2.03
C THR A 10 34.50 11.55 -3.16
N ILE A 11 35.10 11.30 -4.33
CA ILE A 11 34.39 10.69 -5.46
C ILE A 11 33.95 9.27 -5.11
N VAL A 12 34.84 8.46 -4.52
CA VAL A 12 34.50 7.10 -4.09
C VAL A 12 33.39 7.12 -3.04
N PHE A 13 33.47 8.01 -2.05
CA PHE A 13 32.42 8.17 -1.05
C PHE A 13 31.07 8.51 -1.68
N PHE A 14 31.04 9.43 -2.64
CA PHE A 14 29.83 9.80 -3.35
C PHE A 14 29.23 8.64 -4.15
N ILE A 15 30.08 7.84 -4.82
CA ILE A 15 29.65 6.63 -5.53
C ILE A 15 29.05 5.60 -4.56
N VAL A 16 29.69 5.38 -3.41
CA VAL A 16 29.18 4.47 -2.38
C VAL A 16 27.83 4.96 -1.83
N MET A 17 27.67 6.26 -1.58
CA MET A 17 26.39 6.83 -1.15
C MET A 17 25.30 6.64 -2.20
N LEU A 18 25.61 6.87 -3.49
CA LEU A 18 24.66 6.62 -4.58
C LEU A 18 24.26 5.15 -4.63
N ALA A 19 25.23 4.23 -4.64
CA ALA A 19 24.96 2.80 -4.66
C ALA A 19 24.10 2.36 -3.46
N PHE A 20 24.43 2.82 -2.26
CA PHE A 20 23.65 2.56 -1.05
C PHE A 20 22.21 3.09 -1.16
N THR A 21 22.03 4.27 -1.73
CA THR A 21 20.70 4.87 -1.95
C THR A 21 19.84 4.01 -2.88
N PHE A 22 20.41 3.54 -3.99
CA PHE A 22 19.69 2.68 -4.94
C PHE A 22 19.35 1.30 -4.34
N ILE A 23 20.31 0.68 -3.64
CA ILE A 23 20.09 -0.60 -2.97
C ILE A 23 19.02 -0.45 -1.88
N SER A 24 19.14 0.56 -1.03
CA SER A 24 18.17 0.81 0.05
C SER A 24 16.77 1.03 -0.49
N ARG A 25 16.63 1.76 -1.61
CA ARG A 25 15.33 1.95 -2.27
C ARG A 25 14.74 0.63 -2.75
N LYS A 26 15.54 -0.23 -3.37
CA LYS A 26 15.07 -1.54 -3.87
C LYS A 26 14.65 -2.44 -2.71
N THR A 27 15.50 -2.57 -1.68
CA THR A 27 15.21 -3.37 -0.49
C THR A 27 13.97 -2.85 0.24
N ALA A 28 13.80 -1.54 0.36
CA ALA A 28 12.64 -0.95 1.02
C ALA A 28 11.31 -1.25 0.30
N ILE A 29 11.33 -1.41 -1.03
CA ILE A 29 10.13 -1.78 -1.81
C ILE A 29 9.84 -3.29 -1.71
N GLU A 30 10.89 -4.13 -1.74
CA GLU A 30 10.74 -5.59 -1.62
C GLU A 30 10.20 -6.03 -0.26
N LEU A 31 10.45 -5.25 0.79
CA LEU A 31 9.94 -5.49 2.15
C LEU A 31 8.50 -5.01 2.36
N LEU A 32 7.89 -4.31 1.40
CA LEU A 32 6.50 -3.87 1.54
C LEU A 32 5.55 -5.07 1.55
N PRO A 33 4.47 -5.02 2.35
CA PRO A 33 3.38 -5.98 2.29
C PRO A 33 2.89 -6.15 0.85
N ARG A 34 2.85 -7.39 0.39
CA ARG A 34 2.34 -7.72 -0.95
C ARG A 34 0.86 -8.01 -0.85
N VAL A 35 0.03 -7.29 -1.60
CA VAL A 35 -1.43 -7.37 -1.52
C VAL A 35 -2.06 -7.65 -2.87
N GLU A 36 -3.05 -8.52 -2.92
CA GLU A 36 -3.90 -8.68 -4.11
C GLU A 36 -4.93 -7.55 -4.16
N ALA A 37 -5.22 -7.07 -5.37
CA ALA A 37 -6.18 -6.01 -5.59
C ALA A 37 -7.48 -6.54 -6.22
N VAL A 38 -8.61 -5.97 -5.82
CA VAL A 38 -9.93 -6.22 -6.39
C VAL A 38 -10.61 -4.88 -6.72
N TYR A 39 -11.40 -4.86 -7.78
CA TYR A 39 -12.28 -3.74 -8.09
C TYR A 39 -13.68 -4.11 -7.60
N ALA A 40 -14.26 -3.28 -6.74
CA ALA A 40 -15.64 -3.45 -6.31
C ALA A 40 -16.57 -2.95 -7.42
N GLU A 41 -17.50 -3.79 -7.88
CA GLU A 41 -18.57 -3.33 -8.76
C GLU A 41 -19.38 -2.24 -8.01
N ASP A 42 -19.46 -1.05 -8.62
CA ASP A 42 -20.07 0.17 -8.09
C ASP A 42 -19.53 0.68 -6.73
N GLY A 43 -18.44 0.12 -6.22
CA GLY A 43 -17.86 0.49 -4.90
C GLY A 43 -18.66 0.00 -3.69
N VAL A 44 -19.58 -0.94 -3.89
CA VAL A 44 -20.53 -1.37 -2.85
C VAL A 44 -20.34 -2.84 -2.48
N THR A 45 -19.94 -3.71 -3.42
CA THR A 45 -19.81 -5.15 -3.15
C THR A 45 -18.35 -5.58 -3.16
N PHE A 46 -17.94 -6.25 -2.09
CA PHE A 46 -16.57 -6.68 -1.84
C PHE A 46 -16.52 -8.19 -1.56
N PRO A 47 -15.41 -8.88 -1.88
CA PRO A 47 -15.15 -10.20 -1.32
C PRO A 47 -15.14 -10.13 0.21
N ALA A 48 -15.67 -11.15 0.88
CA ALA A 48 -15.71 -11.19 2.34
C ALA A 48 -14.33 -11.03 3.00
N THR A 49 -13.27 -11.52 2.33
CA THR A 49 -11.88 -11.38 2.77
C THR A 49 -11.37 -9.93 2.73
N ALA A 50 -11.97 -9.06 1.91
CA ALA A 50 -11.57 -7.67 1.77
C ALA A 50 -12.12 -6.78 2.90
N VAL A 51 -13.19 -7.25 3.58
CA VAL A 51 -13.83 -6.53 4.68
C VAL A 51 -13.22 -6.99 6.00
N TYR A 52 -12.66 -6.05 6.74
CA TYR A 52 -12.20 -6.29 8.11
C TYR A 52 -13.23 -5.75 9.09
N THR A 53 -13.67 -6.58 10.04
CA THR A 53 -14.52 -6.16 11.16
C THR A 53 -13.75 -6.32 12.46
N ASP A 54 -13.68 -5.25 13.24
CA ASP A 54 -13.04 -5.29 14.56
C ASP A 54 -13.94 -5.95 15.62
N GLN A 55 -13.37 -6.16 16.81
CA GLN A 55 -14.06 -6.76 17.96
C GLN A 55 -15.24 -5.92 18.50
N TRP A 56 -15.38 -4.67 18.08
CA TRP A 56 -16.46 -3.77 18.45
C TRP A 56 -17.54 -3.68 17.36
N GLY A 57 -17.38 -4.42 16.25
CA GLY A 57 -18.32 -4.46 15.14
C GLY A 57 -18.10 -3.38 14.08
N ASN A 58 -17.03 -2.58 14.17
CA ASN A 58 -16.74 -1.58 13.14
C ASN A 58 -16.09 -2.27 11.95
N SER A 59 -16.64 -2.05 10.76
CA SER A 59 -16.14 -2.66 9.53
C SER A 59 -15.40 -1.63 8.67
N CYS A 60 -14.37 -2.09 7.95
CA CYS A 60 -13.63 -1.26 7.01
C CYS A 60 -13.10 -2.07 5.84
N VAL A 61 -12.85 -1.36 4.74
CA VAL A 61 -12.08 -1.84 3.59
C VAL A 61 -10.87 -0.94 3.39
N TYR A 62 -9.91 -1.39 2.60
CA TYR A 62 -8.71 -0.62 2.30
C TYR A 62 -8.63 -0.35 0.80
N ALA A 63 -8.78 0.91 0.41
CA ALA A 63 -8.50 1.34 -0.96
C ALA A 63 -6.99 1.49 -1.16
N ILE A 64 -6.50 1.24 -2.37
CA ILE A 64 -5.11 1.44 -2.74
C ILE A 64 -5.02 2.80 -3.45
N VAL A 65 -4.30 3.74 -2.85
CA VAL A 65 -4.11 5.10 -3.35
C VAL A 65 -2.66 5.34 -3.74
N GLU A 66 -2.44 6.16 -4.77
CA GLU A 66 -1.11 6.62 -5.15
C GLU A 66 -0.73 7.88 -4.37
N GLU A 67 0.37 7.82 -3.63
CA GLU A 67 0.92 8.94 -2.87
C GLU A 67 2.27 9.40 -3.42
N LYS A 68 2.52 10.71 -3.33
CA LYS A 68 3.83 11.28 -3.69
C LYS A 68 4.80 11.12 -2.54
N SER A 69 5.94 10.49 -2.80
CA SER A 69 7.07 10.43 -1.86
C SER A 69 8.33 11.10 -2.44
N ILE A 70 9.32 11.33 -1.58
CA ILE A 70 10.67 11.78 -1.98
C ILE A 70 11.37 10.83 -2.96
N LEU A 71 10.92 9.56 -3.03
CA LEU A 71 11.47 8.52 -3.90
C LEU A 71 10.56 8.23 -5.11
N GLY A 72 9.56 9.06 -5.38
CA GLY A 72 8.57 8.88 -6.45
C GLY A 72 7.19 8.50 -5.93
N THR A 73 6.30 8.06 -6.81
CA THR A 73 4.97 7.61 -6.44
C THR A 73 5.04 6.25 -5.74
N VAL A 74 4.24 6.09 -4.68
CA VAL A 74 4.11 4.84 -3.92
C VAL A 74 2.64 4.52 -3.76
N GLU A 75 2.32 3.23 -3.66
CA GLU A 75 0.97 2.80 -3.31
C GLU A 75 0.84 2.71 -1.79
N ALA A 76 -0.24 3.25 -1.26
CA ALA A 76 -0.58 3.21 0.16
C ALA A 76 -1.99 2.66 0.35
N ALA A 77 -2.20 1.95 1.45
CA ALA A 77 -3.51 1.52 1.88
C ALA A 77 -4.22 2.69 2.58
N HIS A 78 -5.43 3.00 2.13
CA HIS A 78 -6.29 3.99 2.74
C HIS A 78 -7.52 3.31 3.34
N LYS A 79 -7.69 3.43 4.65
CA LYS A 79 -8.80 2.82 5.39
C LYS A 79 -10.09 3.61 5.15
N ILE A 80 -11.11 2.90 4.72
CA ILE A 80 -12.47 3.44 4.55
C ILE A 80 -13.38 2.65 5.49
N ASN A 81 -14.00 3.35 6.44
CA ASN A 81 -15.01 2.74 7.30
C ASN A 81 -16.26 2.47 6.47
N VAL A 82 -16.84 1.28 6.64
CA VAL A 82 -18.02 0.87 5.91
C VAL A 82 -19.04 0.24 6.84
N GLU A 83 -20.31 0.33 6.47
CA GLU A 83 -21.41 -0.37 7.14
C GLU A 83 -21.82 -1.59 6.33
N ILE A 84 -21.90 -2.77 6.96
CA ILE A 84 -22.32 -4.00 6.29
C ILE A 84 -23.84 -3.99 6.14
N LEU A 85 -24.31 -3.96 4.90
CA LEU A 85 -25.74 -4.01 4.58
C LEU A 85 -26.23 -5.45 4.40
N LYS A 86 -25.39 -6.30 3.78
CA LYS A 86 -25.77 -7.66 3.39
C LYS A 86 -24.56 -8.55 3.24
N GLU A 87 -24.69 -9.80 3.69
CA GLU A 87 -23.73 -10.87 3.44
C GLU A 87 -24.36 -11.95 2.56
N GLN A 88 -23.72 -12.31 1.46
CA GLN A 88 -24.17 -13.35 0.53
C GLN A 88 -23.02 -14.25 0.10
N GLY A 89 -22.84 -15.37 0.79
CA GLY A 89 -21.81 -16.34 0.45
C GLY A 89 -20.41 -15.76 0.69
N GLU A 90 -19.65 -15.57 -0.39
CA GLU A 90 -18.28 -15.02 -0.36
C GLU A 90 -18.23 -13.51 -0.62
N GLU A 91 -19.39 -12.85 -0.76
CA GLU A 91 -19.49 -11.41 -1.02
C GLU A 91 -20.23 -10.69 0.10
N ILE A 92 -19.79 -9.47 0.39
CA ILE A 92 -20.36 -8.56 1.36
C ILE A 92 -20.67 -7.23 0.67
N THR A 93 -21.90 -6.79 0.78
CA THR A 93 -22.36 -5.49 0.32
C THR A 93 -22.27 -4.49 1.47
N CYS A 94 -21.56 -3.39 1.25
CA CYS A 94 -21.27 -2.37 2.25
C CYS A 94 -21.62 -0.97 1.75
N GLU A 95 -21.94 -0.06 2.67
CA GLU A 95 -22.11 1.37 2.40
C GLU A 95 -20.90 2.17 2.91
N GLY A 96 -20.54 3.26 2.21
CA GLY A 96 -19.53 4.24 2.63
C GLY A 96 -18.30 4.35 1.72
N ALA A 97 -18.16 3.49 0.72
CA ALA A 97 -17.02 3.45 -0.20
C ALA A 97 -17.36 3.94 -1.63
N GLU A 98 -18.59 4.39 -1.89
CA GLU A 98 -19.12 4.72 -3.21
C GLU A 98 -18.32 5.83 -3.91
N SER A 99 -17.91 6.83 -3.13
CA SER A 99 -17.09 7.96 -3.63
C SER A 99 -15.71 7.54 -4.14
N MET A 100 -15.25 6.35 -3.76
CA MET A 100 -13.95 5.79 -4.10
C MET A 100 -14.05 4.53 -4.98
N SER A 101 -15.23 4.23 -5.53
CA SER A 101 -15.52 3.07 -6.40
C SER A 101 -14.56 2.88 -7.58
N HIS A 102 -13.91 3.96 -8.04
CA HIS A 102 -12.95 3.94 -9.14
C HIS A 102 -11.55 3.43 -8.73
N LEU A 103 -11.29 3.26 -7.43
CA LEU A 103 -10.02 2.80 -6.90
C LEU A 103 -10.00 1.27 -6.76
N PRO A 104 -8.82 0.64 -6.90
CA PRO A 104 -8.64 -0.74 -6.48
C PRO A 104 -8.63 -0.85 -4.95
N TYR A 105 -9.13 -1.97 -4.43
CA TYR A 105 -9.18 -2.29 -3.00
C TYR A 105 -8.33 -3.51 -2.69
N ILE A 106 -7.83 -3.61 -1.46
CA ILE A 106 -7.11 -4.80 -0.98
C ILE A 106 -8.12 -5.95 -0.85
N LYS A 107 -7.84 -7.06 -1.55
CA LYS A 107 -8.72 -8.23 -1.59
C LYS A 107 -8.73 -9.05 -0.30
N ASP A 108 -7.66 -8.99 0.49
CA ASP A 108 -7.52 -9.71 1.75
C ASP A 108 -6.97 -8.79 2.85
N ALA A 109 -7.85 -8.38 3.76
CA ALA A 109 -7.50 -7.50 4.88
C ALA A 109 -6.80 -8.23 6.04
N SER A 110 -6.71 -9.57 6.01
CA SER A 110 -6.02 -10.38 7.04
C SER A 110 -4.50 -10.19 7.04
N VAL A 111 -3.96 -9.55 6.00
CA VAL A 111 -2.52 -9.26 5.82
C VAL A 111 -1.96 -8.30 6.89
N GLY A 112 -2.80 -7.79 7.80
CA GLY A 112 -2.36 -6.95 8.91
C GLY A 112 -2.04 -5.52 8.48
N ILE A 113 -2.84 -4.99 7.55
CA ILE A 113 -2.66 -3.66 6.95
C ILE A 113 -3.33 -2.59 7.82
N SER A 114 -2.64 -1.46 7.99
CA SER A 114 -3.15 -0.26 8.64
C SER A 114 -3.32 0.89 7.64
N ASP A 115 -4.07 1.91 8.04
CA ASP A 115 -4.19 3.14 7.26
C ASP A 115 -2.82 3.82 7.08
N GLY A 116 -2.51 4.24 5.86
CA GLY A 116 -1.24 4.84 5.48
C GLY A 116 -0.09 3.85 5.26
N ASP A 117 -0.32 2.55 5.48
CA ASP A 117 0.72 1.55 5.19
C ASP A 117 1.04 1.54 3.70
N ARG A 118 2.33 1.60 3.39
CA ARG A 118 2.81 1.44 2.02
C ARG A 118 2.67 -0.02 1.63
N VAL A 119 2.10 -0.27 0.46
CA VAL A 119 1.85 -1.61 -0.05
C VAL A 119 2.46 -1.80 -1.43
N ARG A 120 2.59 -3.06 -1.84
CA ARG A 120 2.95 -3.43 -3.20
C ARG A 120 1.92 -4.39 -3.76
N ARG A 121 1.32 -4.08 -4.91
CA ARG A 121 0.41 -5.02 -5.55
C ARG A 121 1.09 -6.33 -5.95
N ALA A 122 0.37 -7.43 -5.77
CA ALA A 122 0.66 -8.70 -6.41
C ALA A 122 0.07 -8.67 -7.81
N ASP A 123 0.86 -8.19 -8.78
CA ASP A 123 0.58 -8.33 -10.21
C ASP A 123 0.24 -9.78 -10.59
#